data_AF-A0A7R9Y2D6-F1
#
_entry.id   AF-A0A7R9Y2D6-F1
#
_cell.length_a   1.000
_cell.length_b   1.000
_cell.length_c   1.000
_cell.angle_alpha   90.00
_cell.angle_beta   90.00
_cell.angle_gamma   90.00
#
_symmetry.space_group_name_H-M   'P 1'
#
loop_
_entity.id
_entity.type
_entity.pdbx_description
1 polymer ?
#
loop_
_entity_poly.entity_id
_entity_poly.type
_entity_poly.pdbx_seq_one_letter_code
_entity_poly.pdbx_strand_id
1 'polypeptide(L)'
;TYESGVYAEDAAEFVTYDAATRRAYVSNGDSGRVDVISLVDPTNPQNVSSIDVIALTQAADPTFTGDSVRRVHAVDGVLVATVRADPRDARGKLTFVDSITGLLLASVNTGSHPGAISVNGDKTAVACVTEGSFDFN
;
A
#
# COMPACT_ATOMS: atom_id res chain seq x y z
N THR A 1 18.61 13.90 0.42
CA THR A 1 17.52 13.60 1.37
C THR A 1 16.20 13.68 0.62
N TYR A 2 15.20 12.87 0.99
CA TYR A 2 13.84 12.94 0.43
C TYR A 2 12.88 13.40 1.54
N GLU A 3 11.97 14.30 1.18
CA GLU A 3 10.91 14.80 2.04
C GLU A 3 9.60 14.75 1.26
N SER A 4 8.52 14.25 1.88
CA SER A 4 7.18 14.22 1.26
C SER A 4 6.59 15.61 1.06
N GLY A 5 7.11 16.63 1.77
CA GLY A 5 6.64 18.02 1.71
C GLY A 5 5.32 18.30 2.42
N VAL A 6 4.68 17.27 3.02
CA VAL A 6 3.40 17.38 3.74
C VAL A 6 3.61 17.07 5.22
N TYR A 7 3.19 17.99 6.10
CA TYR A 7 3.21 17.83 7.55
C TYR A 7 1.77 17.82 8.09
N ALA A 8 1.46 16.84 8.95
CA ALA A 8 0.22 16.73 9.75
C ALA A 8 -1.07 16.16 9.11
N GLU A 9 -1.04 15.62 7.88
CA GLU A 9 -2.23 15.05 7.20
C GLU A 9 -2.15 13.53 6.94
N ASP A 10 -1.67 12.69 7.86
CA ASP A 10 -1.50 11.23 7.59
C ASP A 10 -0.70 10.97 6.28
N ALA A 11 0.33 11.78 6.01
CA ALA A 11 1.16 11.70 4.80
C ALA A 11 2.02 10.43 4.77
N ALA A 12 3.36 10.52 4.92
CA ALA A 12 4.20 9.33 4.96
C ALA A 12 3.96 8.53 6.25
N GLU A 13 3.20 7.44 6.19
CA GLU A 13 2.84 6.65 7.37
C GLU A 13 3.71 5.40 7.55
N PHE A 14 3.93 4.63 6.48
CA PHE A 14 4.63 3.34 6.53
C PHE A 14 5.62 3.21 5.38
N VAL A 15 6.75 2.55 5.66
CA VAL A 15 7.80 2.29 4.69
C VAL A 15 8.13 0.80 4.65
N THR A 16 8.32 0.27 3.45
CA THR A 16 8.91 -1.05 3.21
C THR A 16 10.06 -0.93 2.22
N TYR A 17 10.99 -1.88 2.24
CA TYR A 17 12.14 -1.90 1.35
C TYR A 17 12.21 -3.23 0.59
N ASP A 18 12.43 -3.16 -0.72
CA ASP A 18 12.70 -4.31 -1.56
C ASP A 18 14.18 -4.33 -1.95
N ALA A 19 14.90 -5.34 -1.44
CA ALA A 19 16.33 -5.50 -1.67
C ALA A 19 16.66 -5.85 -3.13
N ALA A 20 15.75 -6.53 -3.85
CA ALA A 20 15.99 -6.93 -5.24
C ALA A 20 16.02 -5.70 -6.16
N THR A 21 15.15 -4.72 -5.90
CA THR A 21 15.01 -3.51 -6.72
C THR A 21 15.73 -2.30 -6.12
N ARG A 22 16.21 -2.40 -4.87
CA ARG A 22 16.80 -1.31 -4.08
C ARG A 22 15.87 -0.10 -4.01
N ARG A 23 14.58 -0.36 -3.76
CA ARG A 23 13.54 0.67 -3.65
C ARG A 23 12.88 0.61 -2.29
N ALA A 24 12.64 1.78 -1.71
CA ALA A 24 11.70 1.93 -0.61
C ALA A 24 10.33 2.37 -1.15
N TYR A 25 9.27 1.88 -0.52
CA TYR A 25 7.90 2.21 -0.85
C TYR A 25 7.28 2.84 0.38
N VAL A 26 6.78 4.06 0.24
CA VAL A 26 6.24 4.86 1.34
C VAL A 26 4.76 5.07 1.11
N SER A 27 3.91 4.56 1.99
CA SER A 27 2.48 4.83 1.91
C SER A 27 2.18 6.28 2.25
N ASN A 28 1.33 6.90 1.44
CA ASN A 28 0.83 8.24 1.66
C ASN A 28 -0.68 8.16 1.90
N GLY A 29 -1.09 8.32 3.17
CA GLY A 29 -2.49 8.19 3.59
C GLY A 29 -3.37 9.32 3.06
N ASP A 30 -2.84 10.54 2.99
CA ASP A 30 -3.49 11.74 2.44
C ASP A 30 -3.85 11.60 0.95
N SER A 31 -2.83 11.31 0.13
CA SER A 31 -3.00 11.25 -1.33
C SER A 31 -3.57 9.92 -1.83
N GLY A 32 -3.63 8.89 -0.99
CA GLY A 32 -4.01 7.54 -1.40
C GLY A 32 -2.95 6.84 -2.28
N ARG A 33 -1.71 7.30 -2.24
CA ARG A 33 -0.62 6.84 -3.11
C ARG A 33 0.47 6.10 -2.35
N VAL A 34 1.34 5.43 -3.10
CA VAL A 34 2.61 4.90 -2.58
C VAL A 34 3.75 5.51 -3.37
N ASP A 35 4.60 6.27 -2.69
CA ASP A 35 5.80 6.84 -3.27
C ASP A 35 6.90 5.78 -3.39
N VAL A 36 7.57 5.76 -4.53
CA VAL A 36 8.64 4.82 -4.85
C VAL A 36 9.97 5.58 -4.83
N ILE A 37 10.79 5.27 -3.85
CA ILE A 37 12.06 5.93 -3.60
C ILE A 37 13.20 4.98 -4.01
N SER A 38 13.99 5.38 -5.00
CA SER A 38 15.24 4.70 -5.35
C SER A 38 16.28 4.92 -4.26
N LEU A 39 16.87 3.82 -3.79
CA LEU A 39 17.97 3.78 -2.83
C LEU A 39 19.22 3.12 -3.44
N VAL A 40 19.39 3.23 -4.77
CA VAL A 40 20.62 2.77 -5.46
C VAL A 40 21.85 3.48 -4.89
N ASP A 41 21.73 4.78 -4.63
CA ASP A 41 22.64 5.55 -3.77
C ASP A 41 21.89 5.95 -2.49
N PRO A 42 22.12 5.27 -1.35
CA PRO A 42 21.43 5.56 -0.10
C PRO A 42 21.82 6.91 0.50
N THR A 43 22.93 7.52 0.06
CA THR A 43 23.31 8.88 0.49
C THR A 43 22.52 9.96 -0.25
N ASN A 44 21.90 9.61 -1.38
CA ASN A 44 21.08 10.50 -2.18
C ASN A 44 19.76 9.85 -2.67
N PRO A 45 18.80 9.55 -1.77
CA PRO A 45 17.52 8.96 -2.13
C PRO A 45 16.73 9.81 -3.13
N GLN A 46 16.14 9.18 -4.15
CA GLN A 46 15.38 9.86 -5.20
C GLN A 46 13.97 9.30 -5.30
N ASN A 47 12.93 10.12 -5.26
CA ASN A 47 11.59 9.69 -5.66
C ASN A 47 11.59 9.48 -7.18
N VAL A 48 11.30 8.26 -7.63
CA VAL A 48 11.35 7.86 -9.05
C VAL A 48 9.97 7.63 -9.65
N SER A 49 8.95 7.43 -8.80
CA SER A 49 7.55 7.33 -9.22
C SER A 49 6.61 7.38 -8.01
N SER A 50 5.31 7.50 -8.27
CA SER A 50 4.25 7.38 -7.27
C SER A 50 3.10 6.55 -7.85
N ILE A 51 2.65 5.55 -7.11
CA ILE A 51 1.62 4.58 -7.53
C ILE A 51 0.29 5.00 -6.92
N ASP A 52 -0.72 5.24 -7.76
CA ASP A 52 -2.08 5.53 -7.32
C ASP A 52 -2.83 4.23 -6.99
N VAL A 53 -2.61 3.73 -5.78
CA VAL A 53 -3.14 2.44 -5.34
C VAL A 53 -4.67 2.50 -5.20
N ILE A 54 -5.24 3.61 -4.74
CA ILE A 54 -6.69 3.77 -4.66
C ILE A 54 -7.29 3.68 -6.06
N ALA A 55 -6.78 4.45 -7.03
CA ALA A 55 -7.30 4.41 -8.40
C ALA A 55 -7.18 3.02 -9.04
N LEU A 56 -6.06 2.31 -8.85
CA LEU A 56 -5.89 0.93 -9.33
C LEU A 56 -6.92 -0.02 -8.69
N THR A 57 -7.18 0.14 -7.40
CA THR A 57 -8.14 -0.68 -6.66
C THR A 57 -9.57 -0.45 -7.14
N GLN A 58 -9.96 0.82 -7.33
CA GLN A 58 -11.29 1.19 -7.83
C GLN A 58 -11.49 0.82 -9.30
N ALA A 59 -10.43 0.86 -10.11
CA ALA A 59 -10.49 0.39 -11.50
C ALA A 59 -10.80 -1.11 -11.58
N ALA A 60 -10.33 -1.90 -10.61
CA ALA A 60 -10.60 -3.34 -10.53
C ALA A 60 -11.93 -3.67 -9.84
N ASP A 61 -12.37 -2.83 -8.92
CA ASP A 61 -13.68 -2.94 -8.28
C ASP A 61 -14.36 -1.56 -8.24
N PRO A 62 -15.16 -1.21 -9.28
CA PRO A 62 -15.84 0.08 -9.35
C PRO A 62 -16.88 0.31 -8.25
N THR A 63 -17.24 -0.72 -7.47
CA THR A 63 -18.15 -0.60 -6.33
C THR A 63 -17.45 -0.23 -5.03
N PHE A 64 -16.11 -0.30 -5.02
CA PHE A 64 -15.29 0.07 -3.88
C PHE A 64 -14.98 1.57 -3.89
N THR A 65 -15.15 2.22 -2.75
CA THR A 65 -14.68 3.58 -2.51
C THR A 65 -13.51 3.53 -1.53
N GLY A 66 -12.33 3.95 -1.98
CA GLY A 66 -11.13 4.00 -1.15
C GLY A 66 -10.99 5.34 -0.44
N ASP A 67 -10.62 5.29 0.83
CA ASP A 67 -10.30 6.44 1.68
C ASP A 67 -8.79 6.71 1.69
N SER A 68 -8.01 5.76 2.20
CA SER A 68 -6.58 5.95 2.46
C SER A 68 -5.76 4.67 2.24
N VAL A 69 -4.49 4.82 1.87
CA VAL A 69 -3.50 3.73 1.85
C VAL A 69 -2.78 3.69 3.18
N ARG A 70 -2.80 2.55 3.86
CA ARG A 70 -2.41 2.47 5.30
C ARG A 70 -1.17 1.66 5.61
N ARG A 71 -0.89 0.60 4.87
CA ARG A 71 0.25 -0.29 5.09
C ARG A 71 0.78 -0.72 3.74
N VAL A 72 2.09 -0.94 3.69
CA VAL A 72 2.78 -1.45 2.50
C VAL A 72 3.75 -2.54 2.91
N HIS A 73 3.87 -3.58 2.08
CA HIS A 73 4.89 -4.60 2.19
C HIS A 73 5.40 -4.94 0.79
N ALA A 74 6.71 -4.97 0.60
CA ALA A 74 7.32 -5.29 -0.69
C ALA A 74 8.11 -6.59 -0.59
N VAL A 75 7.89 -7.49 -1.54
CA VAL A 75 8.52 -8.81 -1.57
C VAL A 75 8.65 -9.28 -3.02
N ASP A 76 9.87 -9.62 -3.44
CA ASP A 76 10.18 -10.21 -4.76
C ASP A 76 9.50 -9.51 -5.96
N GLY A 77 9.58 -8.18 -6.03
CA GLY A 77 8.97 -7.42 -7.14
C GLY A 77 7.46 -7.21 -7.02
N VAL A 78 6.83 -7.59 -5.90
CA VAL A 78 5.42 -7.33 -5.61
C VAL A 78 5.31 -6.34 -4.46
N LEU A 79 4.53 -5.29 -4.65
CA LEU A 79 4.08 -4.38 -3.60
C LEU A 79 2.66 -4.77 -3.18
N VAL A 80 2.46 -5.04 -1.90
CA VAL A 80 1.14 -5.24 -1.30
C VAL A 80 0.80 -4.01 -0.48
N ALA A 81 -0.36 -3.41 -0.74
CA ALA A 81 -0.84 -2.25 -0.01
C ALA A 81 -2.23 -2.50 0.57
N THR A 82 -2.49 -2.06 1.80
CA THR A 82 -3.86 -2.05 2.35
C THR A 82 -4.55 -0.74 2.00
N VAL A 83 -5.74 -0.83 1.42
CA VAL A 83 -6.62 0.30 1.14
C VAL A 83 -7.80 0.26 2.10
N ARG A 84 -7.99 1.33 2.86
CA ARG A 84 -9.15 1.54 3.70
C ARG A 84 -10.33 1.99 2.85
N ALA A 85 -11.54 1.55 3.20
CA ALA A 85 -12.76 1.96 2.54
C ALA A 85 -13.34 3.25 3.13
N ASP A 86 -14.14 3.95 2.34
CA ASP A 86 -15.12 4.95 2.78
C ASP A 86 -16.54 4.43 2.48
N PRO A 87 -17.43 4.24 3.48
CA PRO A 87 -17.24 4.53 4.90
C PRO A 87 -16.23 3.59 5.59
N ARG A 88 -15.66 4.08 6.70
CA ARG A 88 -14.55 3.43 7.45
C ARG A 88 -14.85 1.99 7.92
N ASP A 89 -16.11 1.66 8.14
CA ASP A 89 -16.60 0.35 8.59
C ASP A 89 -16.84 -0.63 7.42
N ALA A 90 -16.78 -0.18 6.17
CA ALA A 90 -16.82 -1.06 5.02
C ALA A 90 -15.53 -1.90 4.88
N ARG A 91 -15.63 -2.98 4.10
CA ARG A 91 -14.50 -3.89 3.84
C ARG A 91 -13.40 -3.14 3.10
N GLY A 92 -12.17 -3.19 3.63
CA GLY A 92 -11.00 -2.71 2.92
C GLY A 92 -10.54 -3.67 1.83
N LYS A 93 -9.38 -3.35 1.26
CA LYS A 93 -8.72 -4.16 0.23
C LYS A 93 -7.25 -4.40 0.57
N LEU A 94 -6.74 -5.57 0.18
CA LEU A 94 -5.32 -5.74 -0.14
C LEU A 94 -5.17 -5.60 -1.65
N THR A 95 -4.32 -4.67 -2.07
CA THR A 95 -4.03 -4.40 -3.47
C THR A 95 -2.60 -4.78 -3.76
N PHE A 96 -2.43 -5.72 -4.69
CA PHE A 96 -1.16 -6.25 -5.12
C PHE A 96 -0.77 -5.56 -6.43
N VAL A 97 0.43 -5.03 -6.47
CA VAL A 97 0.95 -4.23 -7.59
C VAL A 97 2.33 -4.76 -7.96
N ASP A 98 2.59 -4.86 -9.26
CA ASP A 98 3.93 -5.10 -9.78
C ASP A 98 4.81 -3.90 -9.43
N SER A 99 5.85 -4.12 -8.63
CA SER A 99 6.63 -3.04 -8.01
C SER A 99 7.58 -2.33 -8.98
N ILE A 100 7.72 -2.86 -10.20
CA ILE A 100 8.53 -2.30 -11.29
C ILE A 100 7.67 -1.42 -12.19
N THR A 101 6.57 -1.97 -12.67
CA THR A 101 5.68 -1.35 -13.67
C THR A 101 4.58 -0.51 -13.03
N GLY A 102 4.27 -0.72 -11.75
CA GLY A 102 3.17 -0.06 -11.06
C GLY A 102 1.79 -0.57 -11.47
N LEU A 103 1.72 -1.71 -12.18
CA LEU A 103 0.47 -2.29 -12.66
C LEU A 103 -0.20 -3.15 -11.59
N LEU A 104 -1.52 -3.12 -11.56
CA LEU A 104 -2.30 -3.99 -10.69
C LEU A 104 -2.09 -5.47 -11.06
N LEU A 105 -1.79 -6.29 -10.06
CA LEU A 105 -1.73 -7.74 -10.15
C LEU A 105 -3.03 -8.39 -9.65
N ALA A 106 -3.52 -7.95 -8.50
CA ALA A 106 -4.74 -8.45 -7.88
C ALA A 106 -5.28 -7.47 -6.84
N SER A 107 -6.58 -7.58 -6.53
CA SER A 107 -7.15 -6.95 -5.35
C SER A 107 -8.11 -7.91 -4.66
N VAL A 108 -8.01 -8.03 -3.33
CA VAL A 108 -8.84 -8.93 -2.53
C VAL A 108 -9.45 -8.19 -1.35
N ASN A 109 -10.66 -8.59 -0.98
CA ASN A 109 -11.36 -8.01 0.16
C ASN A 109 -10.67 -8.38 1.48
N THR A 110 -10.58 -7.42 2.39
CA THR A 110 -10.26 -7.65 3.80
C THR A 110 -11.51 -7.47 4.66
N GLY A 111 -11.35 -7.48 5.98
CA GLY A 111 -12.30 -6.87 6.90
C GLY A 111 -12.20 -5.34 6.91
N SER A 112 -12.95 -4.69 7.78
CA SER A 112 -12.91 -3.23 7.93
C SER A 112 -11.59 -2.78 8.56
N HIS A 113 -11.06 -1.66 8.08
CA HIS A 113 -9.86 -1.02 8.64
C HIS A 113 -8.61 -1.92 8.68
N PRO A 114 -8.09 -2.36 7.52
CA PRO A 114 -6.86 -3.14 7.48
C PRO A 114 -5.66 -2.31 7.99
N GLY A 115 -4.96 -2.84 8.99
CA GLY A 115 -3.97 -2.12 9.79
C GLY A 115 -2.64 -2.85 10.01
N ALA A 116 -2.43 -4.04 9.43
CA ALA A 116 -1.10 -4.66 9.34
C ALA A 116 -1.02 -5.62 8.15
N ILE A 117 0.19 -5.82 7.62
CA ILE A 117 0.52 -6.81 6.59
C ILE A 117 1.76 -7.57 7.02
N SER A 118 1.75 -8.89 6.86
CA SER A 118 2.96 -9.72 6.95
C SER A 118 2.93 -10.80 5.87
N VAL A 119 4.10 -11.17 5.37
CA VAL A 119 4.28 -12.21 4.36
C VAL A 119 5.07 -13.36 5.00
N ASN A 120 4.65 -14.60 4.75
CA ASN A 120 5.37 -15.78 5.26
C ASN A 120 6.74 -15.97 4.58
N GLY A 121 7.61 -16.77 5.18
CA GLY A 121 9.00 -16.92 4.74
C GLY A 121 9.16 -17.52 3.33
N ASP A 122 8.24 -18.37 2.90
CA ASP A 122 8.15 -18.93 1.55
C ASP A 122 7.34 -18.05 0.58
N LYS A 123 6.81 -16.90 1.05
CA LYS A 123 6.21 -15.84 0.23
C LYS A 123 4.93 -16.26 -0.51
N THR A 124 4.27 -17.30 -0.03
CA THR A 124 3.05 -17.86 -0.63
C THR A 124 1.77 -17.33 0.01
N ALA A 125 1.86 -16.67 1.17
CA ALA A 125 0.71 -16.18 1.93
C ALA A 125 0.96 -14.80 2.51
N VAL A 126 -0.12 -14.01 2.54
CA VAL A 126 -0.17 -12.69 3.18
C VAL A 126 -1.17 -12.75 4.34
N ALA A 127 -0.73 -12.42 5.53
CA ALA A 127 -1.59 -12.17 6.68
C ALA A 127 -1.92 -10.68 6.76
N CYS A 128 -3.20 -10.35 6.95
CA CYS A 128 -3.66 -9.00 7.20
C CYS A 128 -4.46 -8.93 8.49
N VAL A 129 -4.10 -7.99 9.37
CA VAL A 129 -4.85 -7.70 10.60
C VAL A 129 -5.79 -6.52 10.32
N THR A 130 -7.01 -6.63 10.80
CA THR A 130 -8.07 -5.63 10.63
C THR A 130 -8.57 -5.16 11.99
N GLU A 131 -8.80 -3.87 12.16
CA GLU A 131 -9.10 -3.28 13.48
C GLU A 131 -10.61 -3.12 13.76
N GLY A 132 -11.46 -3.26 12.75
CA GLY A 132 -12.91 -3.11 12.94
C GLY A 132 -13.66 -4.43 13.14
N SER A 133 -14.84 -4.34 13.75
CA SER A 133 -15.84 -5.41 13.78
C SER A 133 -16.64 -5.36 12.48
N PHE A 134 -16.60 -6.45 11.70
CA PHE A 134 -17.58 -6.67 10.65
C PHE A 134 -18.75 -7.43 11.27
N ASP A 135 -19.94 -6.84 11.29
CA ASP A 135 -21.15 -7.60 11.58
C ASP A 135 -21.39 -8.53 10.38
N PHE A 136 -21.20 -9.84 10.58
CA PHE A 136 -21.60 -10.85 9.61
C PHE A 136 -23.13 -10.96 9.63
N ASN A 137 -23.81 -10.05 8.92
CA ASN A 137 -25.21 -10.23 8.57
C ASN A 137 -25.33 -10.93 7.21
#